data_AF-A0A7W4VBJ8-F1
#
_entry.id   AF-A0A7W4VBJ8-F1
#
_cell.length_a   1.000
_cell.length_b   1.000
_cell.length_c   1.000
_cell.angle_alpha   90.00
_cell.angle_beta   90.00
_cell.angle_gamma   90.00
#
_symmetry.space_group_name_H-M   'P 1'
#
loop_
_entity.id
_entity.type
_entity.pdbx_description
1 polymer ?
#
loop_
_entity_poly.entity_id
_entity_poly.type
_entity_poly.pdbx_seq_one_letter_code
_entity_poly.pdbx_strand_id
1 'polypeptide(L)'
;MARLDSIQALRGLAAALVVVYHSGLTLGGANAPVLNWLTQNVIKRGHVGVDVFFVISGFIIAWVAVLARPRPERTLSFMIRRLCRLAPPYWTMSALHALLLNPVTPALFAASLAFLPTATSHAPYYGYPALYVGWSLNYELAFYAVFALGLLLAGRRALLVVLGVFALFTLVLPWWRFGTLVADPAQGYPFAAPWLAMVSNPLVLEFLLGCGLAWAYARWRHLLTPALALALLAVGSAAFALSLPLVGPDFSLAGRGLPAALLVAGVVAAEHTGMLRVPRALIWLGELSYALYLTHPTVIEAVKRLMPELSPDQTAMQLLRFAIDAGLALALAWLLHRWVELPGIAAGRRLARG
;
A
#
# COMPACT_ATOMS: atom_id res chain seq x y z
N MET A 1 21.21 -5.66 -9.31
CA MET A 1 20.44 -6.57 -8.43
C MET A 1 19.22 -7.01 -9.19
N ALA A 2 18.98 -8.32 -9.26
CA ALA A 2 17.78 -8.84 -9.90
C ALA A 2 16.55 -8.21 -9.26
N ARG A 3 15.71 -7.61 -10.09
CA ARG A 3 14.37 -7.18 -9.73
C ARG A 3 13.58 -8.44 -9.38
N LEU A 4 12.84 -8.44 -8.28
CA LEU A 4 11.89 -9.52 -7.97
C LEU A 4 10.60 -9.22 -8.74
N ASP A 5 10.39 -9.96 -9.81
CA ASP A 5 9.25 -9.77 -10.71
C ASP A 5 7.94 -10.18 -10.03
N SER A 6 7.99 -11.15 -9.11
CA SER A 6 6.84 -11.56 -8.28
C SER A 6 6.32 -10.40 -7.44
N ILE A 7 7.21 -9.61 -6.85
CA ILE A 7 6.82 -8.43 -6.07
C ILE A 7 6.20 -7.38 -6.98
N GLN A 8 6.69 -7.20 -8.21
CA GLN A 8 6.07 -6.24 -9.14
C GLN A 8 4.66 -6.68 -9.50
N ALA A 9 4.48 -7.94 -9.90
CA ALA A 9 3.16 -8.48 -10.19
C ALA A 9 2.21 -8.35 -9.00
N LEU A 10 2.66 -8.71 -7.79
CA LEU A 10 1.84 -8.64 -6.60
C LEU A 10 1.42 -7.20 -6.27
N ARG A 11 2.29 -6.20 -6.47
CA ARG A 11 1.92 -4.78 -6.36
C ARG A 11 0.86 -4.36 -7.39
N GLY A 12 0.96 -4.86 -8.61
CA GLY A 12 -0.02 -4.60 -9.67
C GLY A 12 -1.39 -5.19 -9.33
N LEU A 13 -1.41 -6.43 -8.86
CA LEU A 13 -2.63 -7.10 -8.38
C LEU A 13 -3.22 -6.38 -7.16
N ALA A 14 -2.39 -5.93 -6.22
CA ALA A 14 -2.83 -5.17 -5.06
C ALA A 14 -3.48 -3.84 -5.45
N ALA A 15 -2.89 -3.09 -6.39
CA ALA A 15 -3.51 -1.87 -6.94
C ALA A 15 -4.86 -2.19 -7.59
N ALA A 16 -4.92 -3.24 -8.41
CA ALA A 16 -6.15 -3.64 -9.09
C ALA A 16 -7.26 -4.02 -8.08
N LEU A 17 -6.93 -4.73 -7.01
CA LEU A 17 -7.88 -5.04 -5.93
C LEU A 17 -8.46 -3.77 -5.28
N VAL A 18 -7.63 -2.75 -5.05
CA VAL A 18 -8.10 -1.46 -4.51
C VAL A 18 -9.00 -0.72 -5.50
N VAL A 19 -8.69 -0.75 -6.80
CA VAL A 19 -9.54 -0.17 -7.85
C VAL A 19 -10.89 -0.89 -7.90
N VAL A 20 -10.86 -2.22 -7.90
CA VAL A 20 -12.05 -3.08 -7.90
C VAL A 20 -12.92 -2.76 -6.69
N TYR A 21 -12.31 -2.64 -5.51
CA TYR A 21 -13.01 -2.26 -4.28
C TYR A 21 -13.74 -0.93 -4.43
N HIS A 22 -13.03 0.16 -4.76
CA HIS A 22 -13.64 1.49 -4.81
C HIS A 22 -14.63 1.67 -5.96
N SER A 23 -14.38 1.08 -7.14
CA SER A 23 -15.38 1.10 -8.22
C SER A 23 -16.61 0.29 -7.83
N GLY A 24 -16.40 -0.86 -7.18
CA GLY A 24 -17.45 -1.70 -6.62
C GLY A 24 -18.34 -1.02 -5.58
N LEU A 25 -17.81 -0.10 -4.78
CA LEU A 25 -18.62 0.69 -3.83
C LEU A 25 -19.65 1.58 -4.53
N THR A 26 -19.46 1.87 -5.83
CA THR A 26 -20.41 2.68 -6.61
C THR A 26 -21.50 1.86 -7.30
N LEU A 27 -21.42 0.53 -7.21
CA LEU A 27 -22.43 -0.37 -7.78
C LEU A 27 -23.59 -0.51 -6.79
N GLY A 28 -24.82 -0.25 -7.26
CA GLY A 28 -26.05 -0.19 -6.45
C GLY A 28 -26.54 -1.54 -5.88
N GLY A 29 -25.67 -2.56 -5.79
CA GLY A 29 -26.04 -3.92 -5.43
C GLY A 29 -26.87 -4.56 -6.54
N ALA A 30 -26.21 -5.19 -7.51
CA ALA A 30 -26.89 -5.83 -8.63
C ALA A 30 -27.90 -6.90 -8.17
N ASN A 31 -29.08 -6.93 -8.79
CA ASN A 31 -30.11 -7.96 -8.62
C ASN A 31 -29.73 -9.26 -9.35
N ALA A 32 -28.51 -9.72 -9.09
CA ALA A 32 -27.88 -10.89 -9.67
C ALA A 32 -27.15 -11.63 -8.54
N PRO A 33 -27.66 -12.79 -8.07
CA PRO A 33 -27.17 -13.44 -6.85
C PRO A 33 -25.65 -13.68 -6.83
N VAL A 34 -25.09 -14.12 -7.95
CA VAL A 34 -23.64 -14.37 -8.10
C VAL A 34 -22.84 -13.06 -8.00
N LEU A 35 -23.28 -12.01 -8.69
CA LEU A 35 -22.60 -10.71 -8.68
C LEU A 35 -22.70 -10.05 -7.31
N ASN A 36 -23.85 -10.15 -6.63
CA ASN A 36 -24.00 -9.67 -5.26
C ASN A 36 -23.09 -10.44 -4.30
N TRP A 37 -23.03 -11.78 -4.40
CA TRP A 37 -22.12 -12.59 -3.60
C TRP A 37 -20.65 -12.18 -3.81
N LEU A 38 -20.22 -12.04 -5.07
CA LEU A 38 -18.88 -11.55 -5.42
C LEU A 38 -18.64 -10.15 -4.85
N THR A 39 -19.65 -9.29 -4.91
CA THR A 39 -19.56 -7.92 -4.40
C THR A 39 -19.30 -7.92 -2.89
N GLN A 40 -20.10 -8.65 -2.11
CA GLN A 40 -19.99 -8.65 -0.65
C GLN A 40 -18.74 -9.38 -0.15
N ASN A 41 -18.32 -10.47 -0.81
CA ASN A 41 -17.29 -11.36 -0.29
C ASN A 41 -15.91 -11.17 -0.92
N VAL A 42 -15.83 -10.53 -2.10
CA VAL A 42 -14.57 -10.35 -2.84
C VAL A 42 -14.30 -8.88 -3.12
N ILE A 43 -15.21 -8.20 -3.81
CA ILE A 43 -15.00 -6.80 -4.25
C ILE A 43 -14.87 -5.87 -3.05
N LYS A 44 -15.80 -5.94 -2.08
CA LYS A 44 -15.77 -5.14 -0.84
C LYS A 44 -14.59 -5.48 0.09
N ARG A 45 -13.78 -6.49 -0.25
CA ARG A 45 -12.56 -6.86 0.49
C ARG A 45 -11.28 -6.37 -0.18
N GLY A 46 -11.37 -5.81 -1.39
CA GLY A 46 -10.19 -5.42 -2.19
C GLY A 46 -9.32 -4.31 -1.58
N HIS A 47 -9.79 -3.60 -0.55
CA HIS A 47 -8.93 -2.71 0.25
C HIS A 47 -7.77 -3.44 0.93
N VAL A 48 -7.82 -4.78 1.05
CA VAL A 48 -6.69 -5.64 1.47
C VAL A 48 -5.42 -5.44 0.65
N GLY A 49 -5.54 -4.88 -0.56
CA GLY A 49 -4.39 -4.50 -1.37
C GLY A 49 -3.48 -3.50 -0.64
N VAL A 50 -4.01 -2.68 0.28
CA VAL A 50 -3.22 -1.76 1.12
C VAL A 50 -2.32 -2.54 2.08
N ASP A 51 -2.82 -3.61 2.73
CA ASP A 51 -2.01 -4.46 3.61
C ASP A 51 -0.84 -5.10 2.83
N VAL A 52 -1.11 -5.57 1.61
CA VAL A 52 -0.08 -6.09 0.69
C VAL A 52 0.93 -5.00 0.33
N PHE A 53 0.51 -3.75 0.10
CA PHE A 53 1.43 -2.64 -0.16
C PHE A 53 2.33 -2.37 1.04
N PHE A 54 1.81 -2.34 2.27
CA PHE A 54 2.62 -2.08 3.47
C PHE A 54 3.67 -3.15 3.70
N VAL A 55 3.30 -4.43 3.59
CA VAL A 55 4.25 -5.55 3.67
C VAL A 55 5.31 -5.45 2.57
N ILE A 56 4.92 -5.19 1.32
CA ILE A 56 5.88 -5.08 0.21
C ILE A 56 6.80 -3.88 0.39
N SER A 57 6.29 -2.73 0.85
CA SER A 57 7.10 -1.55 1.12
C SER A 57 8.12 -1.84 2.22
N GLY A 58 7.72 -2.48 3.31
CA GLY A 58 8.65 -2.98 4.33
C GLY A 58 9.74 -3.87 3.76
N PHE A 59 9.35 -4.88 2.96
CA PHE A 59 10.29 -5.82 2.35
C PHE A 59 11.29 -5.13 1.42
N ILE A 60 10.80 -4.34 0.46
CA ILE A 60 11.63 -3.72 -0.57
C ILE A 60 12.58 -2.68 0.04
N ILE A 61 12.12 -1.91 1.02
CA ILE A 61 12.95 -0.88 1.66
C ILE A 61 14.06 -1.55 2.47
N ALA A 62 13.74 -2.54 3.31
CA ALA A 62 14.74 -3.30 4.05
C ALA A 62 15.75 -3.99 3.12
N TRP A 63 15.26 -4.62 2.04
CA TRP A 63 16.08 -5.32 1.07
C TRP A 63 17.04 -4.40 0.32
N VAL A 64 16.52 -3.36 -0.32
CA VAL A 64 17.30 -2.49 -1.23
C VAL A 64 18.21 -1.54 -0.47
N ALA A 65 17.76 -1.00 0.67
CA ALA A 65 18.51 0.00 1.42
C ALA A 65 19.59 -0.62 2.31
N VAL A 66 19.39 -1.86 2.79
CA VAL A 66 20.30 -2.49 3.77
C VAL A 66 20.75 -3.87 3.30
N LEU A 67 19.84 -4.84 3.19
CA LEU A 67 20.21 -6.26 3.24
C LEU A 67 20.89 -6.79 1.97
N ALA A 68 20.46 -6.35 0.79
CA ALA A 68 20.98 -6.87 -0.46
C ALA A 68 22.40 -6.35 -0.78
N ARG A 69 22.78 -5.20 -0.22
CA ARG A 69 24.02 -4.49 -0.57
C ARG A 69 25.14 -4.81 0.43
N PRO A 70 26.43 -4.63 0.07
CA PRO A 70 27.52 -4.71 1.04
C PRO A 70 27.53 -3.54 2.02
N ARG A 71 27.24 -2.31 1.53
CA ARG A 71 27.10 -1.11 2.34
C ARG A 71 25.66 -0.60 2.31
N PRO A 72 25.11 -0.14 3.44
CA PRO A 72 23.78 0.45 3.48
C PRO A 72 23.72 1.71 2.59
N GLU A 73 22.53 2.03 2.14
CA GLU A 73 22.24 3.23 1.36
C GLU A 73 22.47 4.49 2.21
N ARG A 74 23.08 5.53 1.64
CA ARG A 74 23.22 6.83 2.31
C ARG A 74 21.84 7.41 2.61
N THR A 75 21.63 7.92 3.81
CA THR A 75 20.34 8.46 4.28
C THR A 75 19.75 9.52 3.34
N LEU A 76 20.54 10.51 2.93
CA LEU A 76 20.08 11.56 2.02
C LEU A 76 19.68 10.99 0.66
N SER A 77 20.52 10.12 0.08
CA SER A 77 20.25 9.46 -1.19
C SER A 77 19.00 8.59 -1.13
N PHE A 78 18.74 7.93 0.01
CA PHE A 78 17.52 7.17 0.29
C PHE A 78 16.31 8.11 0.24
N MET A 79 16.29 9.17 1.05
CA MET A 79 15.15 10.09 1.11
C MET A 79 14.85 10.76 -0.22
N ILE A 80 15.87 11.26 -0.94
CA ILE A 80 15.70 11.87 -2.26
C ILE A 80 15.03 10.88 -3.22
N ARG A 81 15.49 9.64 -3.30
CA ARG A 81 14.91 8.64 -4.22
C ARG A 81 13.46 8.30 -3.87
N ARG A 82 13.10 8.27 -2.59
CA ARG A 82 11.72 8.00 -2.16
C ARG A 82 10.80 9.18 -2.43
N LEU A 83 11.21 10.40 -2.04
CA LEU A 83 10.43 11.61 -2.26
C LEU A 83 10.22 11.90 -3.75
N CYS A 84 11.26 11.83 -4.58
CA CYS A 84 11.12 12.06 -6.02
C CYS A 84 10.28 10.98 -6.74
N ARG A 85 10.10 9.82 -6.12
CA ARG A 85 9.19 8.78 -6.64
C ARG A 85 7.75 9.02 -6.19
N LEU A 86 7.56 9.36 -4.91
CA LEU A 86 6.25 9.45 -4.28
C LEU A 86 5.56 10.79 -4.56
N ALA A 87 6.27 11.89 -4.31
CA ALA A 87 5.69 13.23 -4.25
C ALA A 87 5.15 13.75 -5.60
N PRO A 88 5.89 13.69 -6.73
CA PRO A 88 5.41 14.27 -7.99
C PRO A 88 4.03 13.74 -8.44
N PRO A 89 3.81 12.43 -8.61
CA PRO A 89 2.50 11.95 -9.05
C PRO A 89 1.39 12.18 -8.00
N TYR A 90 1.70 12.12 -6.70
CA TYR A 90 0.73 12.39 -5.64
C TYR A 90 0.30 13.85 -5.60
N TRP A 91 1.24 14.79 -5.72
CA TRP A 91 0.96 16.21 -5.80
C TRP A 91 0.14 16.53 -7.05
N THR A 92 0.49 15.97 -8.21
CA THR A 92 -0.28 16.15 -9.44
C THR A 92 -1.72 15.66 -9.27
N MET A 93 -1.94 14.43 -8.79
CA MET A 93 -3.29 13.92 -8.64
C MET A 93 -4.08 14.60 -7.52
N SER A 94 -3.41 15.02 -6.43
CA SER A 94 -4.06 15.79 -5.36
C SER A 94 -4.52 17.16 -5.86
N ALA A 95 -3.70 17.85 -6.66
CA ALA A 95 -4.06 19.12 -7.27
C ALA A 95 -5.21 18.95 -8.26
N LEU A 96 -5.13 17.98 -9.17
CA LEU A 96 -6.19 17.71 -10.15
C LEU A 96 -7.52 17.35 -9.47
N HIS A 97 -7.49 16.47 -8.48
CA HIS A 97 -8.69 16.07 -7.74
C HIS A 97 -9.31 17.26 -7.00
N ALA A 98 -8.50 18.04 -6.29
CA ALA A 98 -8.96 19.19 -5.53
C ALA A 98 -9.54 20.29 -6.43
N LEU A 99 -8.87 20.59 -7.55
CA LEU A 99 -9.29 21.69 -8.43
C LEU A 99 -10.52 21.35 -9.27
N LEU A 100 -10.61 20.12 -9.77
CA LEU A 100 -11.63 19.76 -10.76
C LEU A 100 -12.87 19.11 -10.15
N LEU A 101 -12.72 18.39 -9.04
CA LEU A 101 -13.78 17.55 -8.50
C LEU A 101 -14.16 17.96 -7.07
N ASN A 102 -13.21 18.03 -6.16
CA ASN A 102 -13.50 18.21 -4.74
C ASN A 102 -12.64 19.31 -4.11
N PRO A 103 -13.00 20.59 -4.27
CA PRO A 103 -12.28 21.70 -3.66
C PRO A 103 -12.17 21.55 -2.14
N VAL A 104 -10.95 21.73 -1.63
CA VAL A 104 -10.63 21.67 -0.21
C VAL A 104 -10.07 23.00 0.28
N THR A 105 -10.04 23.18 1.61
CA THR A 105 -9.43 24.37 2.20
C THR A 105 -7.91 24.42 1.91
N PRO A 106 -7.31 25.62 1.82
CA PRO A 106 -5.86 25.74 1.63
C PRO A 106 -5.04 25.00 2.70
N ALA A 107 -5.52 24.97 3.95
CA ALA A 107 -4.88 24.26 5.05
C ALA A 107 -4.88 22.73 4.83
N LEU A 108 -6.02 22.14 4.42
CA LEU A 108 -6.10 20.72 4.12
C LEU A 108 -5.26 20.36 2.89
N PHE A 109 -5.26 21.22 1.87
CA PHE A 109 -4.42 21.02 0.69
C PHE A 109 -2.93 21.01 1.05
N ALA A 110 -2.47 21.98 1.84
CA ALA A 110 -1.08 22.04 2.31
C ALA A 110 -0.71 20.82 3.15
N ALA A 111 -1.56 20.41 4.08
CA ALA A 111 -1.35 19.19 4.88
C ALA A 111 -1.27 17.93 4.01
N SER A 112 -2.11 17.85 2.97
CA SER A 112 -2.08 16.76 1.99
C SER A 112 -0.74 16.72 1.28
N LEU A 113 -0.27 17.83 0.69
CA LEU A 113 1.01 17.88 -0.02
C LEU A 113 2.22 17.57 0.90
N ALA A 114 2.08 17.85 2.19
CA ALA A 114 3.08 17.54 3.22
C ALA A 114 2.99 16.11 3.80
N PHE A 115 2.03 15.28 3.35
CA PHE A 115 1.77 13.94 3.85
C PHE A 115 1.49 13.91 5.37
N LEU A 116 0.73 14.89 5.85
CA LEU A 116 0.40 15.01 7.26
C LEU A 116 -1.03 14.50 7.53
N PRO A 117 -1.23 13.67 8.57
CA PRO A 117 -2.57 13.36 9.06
C PRO A 117 -3.21 14.62 9.64
N THR A 118 -4.53 14.75 9.47
CA THR A 118 -5.27 15.99 9.80
C THR A 118 -6.26 15.82 10.95
N ALA A 119 -6.46 14.60 11.43
CA ALA A 119 -7.34 14.31 12.56
C ALA A 119 -6.68 13.34 13.55
N THR A 120 -7.15 13.37 14.80
CA THR A 120 -6.77 12.42 15.85
C THR A 120 -7.73 11.23 15.97
N SER A 121 -8.86 11.30 15.27
CA SER A 121 -9.95 10.31 15.27
C SER A 121 -10.04 9.59 13.92
N HIS A 122 -10.98 8.62 13.81
CA HIS A 122 -11.21 7.81 12.62
C HIS A 122 -9.98 6.99 12.20
N ALA A 123 -9.45 6.21 13.15
CA ALA A 123 -8.46 5.20 12.83
C ALA A 123 -9.01 4.22 11.76
N PRO A 124 -8.18 3.76 10.83
CA PRO A 124 -6.76 4.08 10.67
C PRO A 124 -6.48 5.31 9.80
N TYR A 125 -7.49 6.06 9.38
CA TYR A 125 -7.34 7.11 8.38
C TYR A 125 -6.72 8.39 8.95
N TYR A 126 -7.09 8.76 10.19
CA TYR A 126 -6.60 9.97 10.87
C TYR A 126 -6.78 11.25 10.03
N GLY A 127 -7.94 11.33 9.38
CA GLY A 127 -8.34 12.41 8.48
C GLY A 127 -7.95 12.14 7.02
N TYR A 128 -8.87 12.37 6.09
CA TYR A 128 -8.61 12.19 4.67
C TYR A 128 -7.89 13.40 4.06
N PRO A 129 -6.77 13.19 3.35
CA PRO A 129 -6.19 14.22 2.49
C PRO A 129 -7.10 14.59 1.32
N ALA A 130 -6.74 15.64 0.59
CA ALA A 130 -7.47 16.14 -0.60
C ALA A 130 -7.74 15.03 -1.62
N LEU A 131 -6.75 14.17 -1.85
CA LEU A 131 -6.94 12.87 -2.50
C LEU A 131 -7.05 11.81 -1.41
N TYR A 132 -8.26 11.28 -1.18
CA TYR A 132 -8.56 10.52 0.04
C TYR A 132 -7.62 9.35 0.27
N VAL A 133 -7.20 8.62 -0.77
CA VAL A 133 -6.25 7.50 -0.68
C VAL A 133 -4.87 7.89 -0.14
N GLY A 134 -4.56 9.19 -0.06
CA GLY A 134 -3.31 9.72 0.49
C GLY A 134 -3.09 9.38 1.97
N TRP A 135 -4.13 8.99 2.73
CA TRP A 135 -3.98 8.62 4.14
C TRP A 135 -2.95 7.51 4.34
N SER A 136 -2.87 6.54 3.42
CA SER A 136 -1.90 5.44 3.46
C SER A 136 -0.48 5.91 3.17
N LEU A 137 -0.32 6.99 2.41
CA LEU A 137 0.99 7.58 2.10
C LEU A 137 1.57 8.32 3.30
N ASN A 138 0.73 8.82 4.21
CA ASN A 138 1.17 9.39 5.48
C ASN A 138 1.90 8.32 6.32
N TYR A 139 1.35 7.10 6.37
CA TYR A 139 2.03 5.94 6.98
C TYR A 139 3.34 5.60 6.27
N GLU A 140 3.33 5.56 4.94
CA GLU A 140 4.51 5.22 4.17
C GLU A 140 5.63 6.26 4.34
N LEU A 141 5.32 7.56 4.38
CA LEU A 141 6.30 8.60 4.65
C LEU A 141 6.81 8.54 6.11
N ALA A 142 5.94 8.21 7.08
CA ALA A 142 6.35 7.96 8.46
C ALA A 142 7.38 6.82 8.53
N PHE A 143 7.09 5.71 7.85
CA PHE A 143 7.99 4.57 7.72
C PHE A 143 9.32 4.97 7.07
N TYR A 144 9.30 5.75 6.00
CA TYR A 144 10.52 6.23 5.35
C TYR A 144 11.34 7.14 6.27
N ALA A 145 10.71 8.03 7.04
CA ALA A 145 11.40 8.89 8.00
C ALA A 145 12.08 8.08 9.11
N VAL A 146 11.38 7.10 9.69
CA VAL A 146 11.94 6.20 10.71
C VAL A 146 13.07 5.33 10.12
N PHE A 147 12.92 4.85 8.88
CA PHE A 147 13.96 4.09 8.21
C PHE A 147 15.21 4.94 7.91
N ALA A 148 15.03 6.19 7.47
CA ALA A 148 16.10 7.14 7.26
C ALA A 148 16.84 7.46 8.57
N LEU A 149 16.12 7.61 9.68
CA LEU A 149 16.70 7.74 11.01
C LEU A 149 17.53 6.50 11.36
N GLY A 150 17.03 5.29 11.09
CA GLY A 150 17.80 4.06 11.29
C GLY A 150 19.08 4.00 10.45
N LEU A 151 19.03 4.42 9.19
CA LEU A 151 20.22 4.51 8.33
C LEU A 151 21.23 5.53 8.86
N LEU A 152 20.76 6.68 9.35
CA LEU A 152 21.59 7.75 9.89
C LEU A 152 22.29 7.32 11.18
N LEU A 153 21.54 6.75 12.14
CA LEU A 153 22.06 6.43 13.47
C LEU A 153 22.83 5.11 13.51
N ALA A 154 22.43 4.13 12.70
CA ALA A 154 22.88 2.76 12.87
C ALA A 154 23.35 2.07 11.58
N GLY A 155 23.24 2.74 10.42
CA GLY A 155 23.72 2.23 9.13
C GLY A 155 23.26 0.80 8.84
N ARG A 156 24.16 -0.17 8.96
CA ARG A 156 23.86 -1.60 8.72
C ARG A 156 22.83 -2.17 9.70
N ARG A 157 22.73 -1.60 10.89
CA ARG A 157 21.79 -1.99 11.96
C ARG A 157 20.49 -1.17 11.93
N ALA A 158 20.20 -0.44 10.84
CA ALA A 158 19.01 0.39 10.71
C ALA A 158 17.70 -0.33 11.08
N LEU A 159 17.57 -1.62 10.75
CA LEU A 159 16.37 -2.40 11.07
C LEU A 159 16.12 -2.53 12.59
N LEU A 160 17.16 -2.51 13.43
CA LEU A 160 16.99 -2.52 14.89
C LEU A 160 16.40 -1.20 15.40
N VAL A 161 16.82 -0.08 14.81
CA VAL A 161 16.26 1.24 15.12
C VAL A 161 14.82 1.33 14.65
N VAL A 162 14.53 0.86 13.43
CA VAL A 162 13.17 0.82 12.88
C VAL A 162 12.25 0.00 13.78
N LEU A 163 12.68 -1.21 14.15
CA LEU A 163 11.94 -2.07 15.08
C LEU A 163 11.74 -1.39 16.44
N GLY A 164 12.79 -0.82 17.03
CA GLY A 164 12.73 -0.16 18.34
C GLY A 164 11.81 1.06 18.35
N VAL A 165 11.88 1.91 17.32
CA VAL A 165 11.03 3.10 17.20
C VAL A 165 9.56 2.71 17.03
N PHE A 166 9.24 1.77 16.13
CA PHE A 166 7.85 1.36 15.96
C PHE A 166 7.31 0.58 17.17
N ALA A 167 8.12 -0.26 17.81
CA ALA A 167 7.75 -0.92 19.06
C ALA A 167 7.50 0.10 20.18
N LEU A 168 8.32 1.16 20.26
CA LEU A 168 8.12 2.25 21.22
C LEU A 168 6.76 2.93 21.00
N PHE A 169 6.45 3.34 19.77
CA PHE A 169 5.23 4.10 19.48
C PHE A 169 3.95 3.26 19.46
N THR A 170 4.01 1.97 19.11
CA THR A 170 2.81 1.11 19.00
C THR A 170 2.54 0.27 20.24
N LEU A 171 3.58 -0.08 21.01
CA LEU A 171 3.46 -0.97 22.17
C LEU A 171 3.79 -0.24 23.47
N VAL A 172 5.00 0.30 23.61
CA VAL A 172 5.48 0.81 24.89
C VAL A 172 4.75 2.08 25.32
N LEU A 173 4.69 3.08 24.43
CA LEU A 173 4.09 4.37 24.73
C LEU A 173 2.57 4.28 24.98
N PRO A 174 1.78 3.56 24.17
CA PRO A 174 0.35 3.44 24.43
C PRO A 174 0.05 2.63 25.70
N TRP A 175 0.79 1.54 25.96
CA TRP A 175 0.65 0.80 27.21
C TRP A 175 0.98 1.67 28.43
N TRP A 176 2.09 2.42 28.38
CA TRP A 176 2.48 3.31 29.46
C TRP A 176 1.45 4.43 29.70
N ARG A 177 0.85 5.00 28.64
CA ARG A 177 -0.05 6.15 28.74
C ARG A 177 -1.51 5.79 29.03
N PHE A 178 -1.98 4.65 28.56
CA PHE A 178 -3.39 4.25 28.58
C PHE A 178 -3.64 2.89 29.28
N GLY A 179 -2.60 2.14 29.62
CA GLY A 179 -2.70 0.83 30.29
C GLY A 179 -3.21 -0.31 29.41
N THR A 180 -3.42 -0.07 28.11
CA THR A 180 -4.00 -1.04 27.17
C THR A 180 -3.27 -1.04 25.83
N LEU A 181 -3.40 -2.15 25.12
CA LEU A 181 -2.94 -2.30 23.75
C LEU A 181 -4.12 -2.57 22.83
N VAL A 182 -4.21 -1.78 21.76
CA VAL A 182 -5.19 -1.93 20.69
C VAL A 182 -4.58 -2.78 19.58
N ALA A 183 -5.19 -3.95 19.34
CA ALA A 183 -4.78 -4.84 18.25
C ALA A 183 -5.53 -4.55 16.94
N ASP A 184 -6.74 -4.00 17.03
CA ASP A 184 -7.60 -3.66 15.89
C ASP A 184 -7.18 -2.31 15.29
N PRO A 185 -6.69 -2.24 14.04
CA PRO A 185 -6.30 -0.98 13.41
C PRO A 185 -7.46 -0.02 13.14
N ALA A 186 -8.72 -0.47 13.17
CA ALA A 186 -9.88 0.43 13.12
C ALA A 186 -10.06 1.24 14.41
N GLN A 187 -9.32 0.87 15.46
CA GLN A 187 -9.29 1.58 16.73
C GLN A 187 -7.96 2.33 16.87
N GLY A 188 -8.00 3.42 17.63
CA GLY A 188 -6.85 4.28 17.86
C GLY A 188 -6.80 4.77 19.31
N TYR A 189 -5.66 5.33 19.68
CA TYR A 189 -5.48 5.91 21.00
C TYR A 189 -5.82 7.41 20.97
N PRO A 190 -6.34 7.99 22.08
CA PRO A 190 -6.72 9.40 22.14
C PRO A 190 -5.50 10.33 22.34
N PHE A 191 -4.53 10.25 21.44
CA PHE A 191 -3.42 11.20 21.41
C PHE A 191 -3.87 12.55 20.84
N ALA A 192 -3.39 13.65 21.42
CA ALA A 192 -3.74 15.01 20.98
C ALA A 192 -3.10 15.41 19.63
N ALA A 193 -1.99 14.77 19.24
CA ALA A 193 -1.30 15.05 17.98
C ALA A 193 -1.68 14.00 16.92
N PRO A 194 -2.19 14.40 15.73
CA PRO A 194 -2.57 13.48 14.65
C PRO A 194 -1.46 12.50 14.24
N TRP A 195 -0.23 13.01 14.14
CA TRP A 195 0.94 12.20 13.84
C TRP A 195 1.15 11.09 14.87
N LEU A 196 1.05 11.43 16.17
CA LEU A 196 1.28 10.47 17.24
C LEU A 196 0.19 9.41 17.29
N ALA A 197 -1.07 9.80 17.07
CA ALA A 197 -2.19 8.89 16.92
C ALA A 197 -1.94 7.90 15.76
N MET A 198 -1.53 8.41 14.60
CA MET A 198 -1.26 7.59 13.42
C MET A 198 -0.10 6.60 13.62
N VAL A 199 1.07 7.03 14.11
CA VAL A 199 2.23 6.12 14.26
C VAL A 199 2.06 5.10 15.39
N SER A 200 1.14 5.34 16.32
CA SER A 200 0.77 4.38 17.35
C SER A 200 -0.20 3.29 16.87
N ASN A 201 -0.80 3.46 15.69
CA ASN A 201 -1.74 2.49 15.14
C ASN A 201 -1.03 1.19 14.69
N PRO A 202 -1.59 0.00 14.95
CA PRO A 202 -0.95 -1.27 14.64
C PRO A 202 -0.71 -1.56 13.15
N LEU A 203 -1.30 -0.81 12.20
CA LEU A 203 -0.98 -0.94 10.77
C LEU A 203 0.50 -0.74 10.43
N VAL A 204 1.22 0.08 11.22
CA VAL A 204 2.67 0.24 10.99
C VAL A 204 3.45 -1.07 11.16
N LEU A 205 2.89 -2.05 11.88
CA LEU A 205 3.49 -3.36 12.09
C LEU A 205 3.54 -4.19 10.80
N GLU A 206 2.71 -3.90 9.80
CA GLU A 206 2.78 -4.58 8.50
C GLU A 206 4.06 -4.24 7.73
N PHE A 207 4.55 -3.00 7.85
CA PHE A 207 5.88 -2.66 7.35
C PHE A 207 6.97 -3.46 8.07
N LEU A 208 6.81 -3.73 9.37
CA LEU A 208 7.74 -4.56 10.14
C LEU A 208 7.67 -6.04 9.74
N LEU A 209 6.47 -6.58 9.43
CA LEU A 209 6.33 -7.91 8.83
C LEU A 209 7.14 -7.98 7.53
N GLY A 210 7.00 -6.99 6.66
CA GLY A 210 7.80 -6.86 5.45
C GLY A 210 9.32 -6.83 5.71
N CYS A 211 9.76 -6.01 6.68
CA CYS A 211 11.17 -5.93 7.07
C CYS A 211 11.70 -7.28 7.59
N GLY A 212 10.91 -7.98 8.42
CA GLY A 212 11.21 -9.29 8.94
C GLY A 212 11.31 -10.35 7.84
N LEU A 213 10.40 -10.34 6.88
CA LEU A 213 10.47 -11.21 5.69
C LEU A 213 11.72 -10.95 4.86
N ALA A 214 12.09 -9.69 4.63
CA ALA A 214 13.31 -9.36 3.89
C ALA A 214 14.56 -9.86 4.64
N TRP A 215 14.59 -9.72 5.96
CA TRP A 215 15.68 -10.23 6.80
C TRP A 215 15.75 -11.77 6.74
N ALA A 216 14.62 -12.45 6.90
CA ALA A 216 14.53 -13.91 6.82
C ALA A 216 14.98 -14.41 5.43
N TYR A 217 14.51 -13.76 4.36
CA TYR A 217 14.95 -14.05 2.99
C TYR A 217 16.46 -13.84 2.82
N ALA A 218 17.02 -12.75 3.33
CA ALA A 218 18.47 -12.50 3.28
C ALA A 218 19.28 -13.61 3.96
N ARG A 219 18.79 -14.09 5.10
CA ARG A 219 19.50 -15.05 5.96
C ARG A 219 19.32 -16.50 5.54
N TRP A 220 18.15 -16.86 5.02
CA TRP A 220 17.72 -18.26 4.84
C TRP A 220 17.29 -18.62 3.42
N ARG A 221 17.39 -17.73 2.42
CA ARG A 221 17.05 -18.07 1.02
C ARG A 221 17.78 -19.29 0.45
N HIS A 222 19.00 -19.58 0.94
CA HIS A 222 19.78 -20.75 0.54
C HIS A 222 19.16 -22.09 0.98
N LEU A 223 18.21 -22.07 1.92
CA LEU A 223 17.47 -23.24 2.39
C LEU A 223 16.17 -23.45 1.59
N LEU A 224 15.79 -22.52 0.70
CA LEU A 224 14.57 -22.64 -0.07
C LEU A 224 14.72 -23.73 -1.12
N THR A 225 13.95 -24.80 -0.95
CA THR A 225 13.75 -25.85 -1.95
C THR A 225 12.46 -25.59 -2.73
N PRO A 226 12.29 -26.16 -3.94
CA PRO A 226 11.02 -26.09 -4.66
C PRO A 226 9.82 -26.57 -3.83
N ALA A 227 9.98 -27.64 -3.04
CA ALA A 227 8.93 -28.16 -2.16
C ALA A 227 8.54 -27.14 -1.08
N LEU A 228 9.52 -26.53 -0.40
CA LEU A 228 9.25 -25.50 0.60
C LEU A 228 8.63 -24.25 -0.02
N ALA A 229 9.11 -23.83 -1.20
CA ALA A 229 8.54 -22.69 -1.93
C ALA A 229 7.07 -22.95 -2.33
N LEU A 230 6.75 -24.15 -2.81
CA LEU A 230 5.37 -24.55 -3.12
C LEU A 230 4.50 -24.56 -1.86
N ALA A 231 5.00 -25.09 -0.74
CA ALA A 231 4.27 -25.10 0.52
C ALA A 231 3.99 -23.68 1.02
N LEU A 232 4.98 -22.79 1.00
CA LEU A 232 4.82 -21.38 1.36
C LEU A 232 3.83 -20.66 0.43
N LEU A 233 3.90 -20.92 -0.87
CA LEU A 233 2.97 -20.34 -1.85
C LEU A 233 1.53 -20.84 -1.64
N ALA A 234 1.35 -22.14 -1.41
CA ALA A 234 0.04 -22.74 -1.18
C ALA A 234 -0.59 -22.23 0.12
N VAL A 235 0.18 -22.25 1.22
CA VAL A 235 -0.28 -21.75 2.53
C VAL A 235 -0.55 -20.25 2.47
N GLY A 236 0.34 -19.45 1.88
CA GLY A 236 0.16 -18.01 1.74
C GLY A 236 -1.05 -17.64 0.88
N SER A 237 -1.22 -18.31 -0.26
CA SER A 237 -2.38 -18.10 -1.13
C SER A 237 -3.69 -18.54 -0.47
N ALA A 238 -3.70 -19.68 0.23
CA ALA A 238 -4.87 -20.15 0.96
C ALA A 238 -5.23 -19.20 2.11
N ALA A 239 -4.26 -18.80 2.94
CA ALA A 239 -4.47 -17.86 4.03
C ALA A 239 -5.01 -16.51 3.50
N PHE A 240 -4.44 -15.99 2.42
CA PHE A 240 -4.91 -14.75 1.80
C PHE A 240 -6.32 -14.90 1.23
N ALA A 241 -6.61 -15.98 0.50
CA ALA A 241 -7.94 -16.22 -0.07
C ALA A 241 -9.01 -16.40 1.02
N LEU A 242 -8.70 -17.14 2.08
CA LEU A 242 -9.59 -17.34 3.24
C LEU A 242 -9.79 -16.05 4.04
N SER A 243 -8.80 -15.15 4.09
CA SER A 243 -8.97 -13.86 4.77
C SER A 243 -10.06 -12.97 4.17
N LEU A 244 -10.32 -13.09 2.86
CA LEU A 244 -11.29 -12.23 2.17
C LEU A 244 -12.72 -12.41 2.72
N PRO A 245 -13.31 -13.63 2.74
CA PRO A 245 -14.66 -13.80 3.28
C PRO A 245 -14.70 -13.89 4.81
N LEU A 246 -13.63 -14.37 5.47
CA LEU A 246 -13.68 -14.69 6.92
C LEU A 246 -13.36 -13.50 7.83
N VAL A 247 -12.73 -12.44 7.30
CA VAL A 247 -12.39 -11.25 8.08
C VAL A 247 -13.36 -10.12 7.74
N GLY A 248 -13.78 -9.37 8.78
CA GLY A 248 -14.61 -8.18 8.63
C GLY A 248 -14.02 -7.15 7.67
N PRO A 249 -14.80 -6.14 7.24
CA PRO A 249 -14.39 -5.18 6.21
C PRO A 249 -13.28 -4.23 6.67
N ASP A 250 -12.83 -4.38 7.90
CA ASP A 250 -11.82 -3.55 8.51
C ASP A 250 -10.41 -4.14 8.32
N PHE A 251 -9.41 -3.28 8.53
CA PHE A 251 -8.02 -3.69 8.60
C PHE A 251 -7.80 -4.65 9.77
N SER A 252 -6.86 -5.58 9.62
CA SER A 252 -6.54 -6.52 10.69
C SER A 252 -5.13 -7.03 10.53
N LEU A 253 -4.26 -6.76 11.51
CA LEU A 253 -2.88 -7.24 11.44
C LEU A 253 -2.82 -8.77 11.36
N ALA A 254 -3.61 -9.46 12.18
CA ALA A 254 -3.66 -10.92 12.19
C ALA A 254 -4.47 -11.49 11.01
N GLY A 255 -5.60 -10.87 10.70
CA GLY A 255 -6.52 -11.34 9.66
C GLY A 255 -6.10 -11.00 8.24
N ARG A 256 -5.26 -9.98 8.02
CA ARG A 256 -4.89 -9.48 6.68
C ARG A 256 -3.40 -9.26 6.52
N GLY A 257 -2.76 -8.57 7.46
CA GLY A 257 -1.31 -8.32 7.44
C GLY A 257 -0.49 -9.61 7.43
N LEU A 258 -0.80 -10.58 8.28
CA LEU A 258 -0.14 -11.90 8.29
C LEU A 258 -0.39 -12.72 7.01
N PRO A 259 -1.63 -12.88 6.52
CA PRO A 259 -1.87 -13.49 5.22
C PRO A 259 -1.15 -12.80 4.05
N ALA A 260 -1.12 -11.46 4.03
CA ALA A 260 -0.37 -10.71 3.03
C ALA A 260 1.15 -10.99 3.13
N ALA A 261 1.70 -11.06 4.35
CA ALA A 261 3.08 -11.44 4.60
C ALA A 261 3.40 -12.86 4.11
N LEU A 262 2.54 -13.84 4.40
CA LEU A 262 2.70 -15.21 3.93
C LEU A 262 2.61 -15.31 2.40
N LEU A 263 1.69 -14.55 1.78
CA LEU A 263 1.59 -14.47 0.32
C LEU A 263 2.87 -13.90 -0.31
N VAL A 264 3.40 -12.80 0.25
CA VAL A 264 4.68 -12.20 -0.19
C VAL A 264 5.83 -13.19 -0.05
N ALA A 265 5.91 -13.91 1.09
CA ALA A 265 6.92 -14.93 1.31
C ALA A 265 6.85 -16.06 0.28
N GLY A 266 5.64 -16.56 0.00
CA GLY A 266 5.38 -17.63 -0.96
C GLY A 266 5.77 -17.26 -2.39
N VAL A 267 5.35 -16.09 -2.88
CA VAL A 267 5.67 -15.68 -4.27
C VAL A 267 7.16 -15.38 -4.46
N VAL A 268 7.82 -14.79 -3.45
CA VAL A 268 9.27 -14.54 -3.48
C VAL A 268 10.05 -15.85 -3.43
N ALA A 269 9.62 -16.82 -2.61
CA ALA A 269 10.24 -18.14 -2.55
C ALA A 269 10.08 -18.90 -3.88
N ALA A 270 8.88 -18.88 -4.47
CA ALA A 270 8.61 -19.54 -5.75
C ALA A 270 9.39 -18.93 -6.92
N GLU A 271 9.58 -17.60 -6.95
CA GLU A 271 10.46 -16.95 -7.92
C GLU A 271 11.93 -17.34 -7.69
N HIS A 272 12.38 -17.36 -6.42
CA HIS A 272 13.75 -17.69 -6.08
C HIS A 272 14.17 -19.11 -6.51
N THR A 273 13.26 -20.07 -6.40
CA THR A 273 13.49 -21.47 -6.82
C THR A 273 13.23 -21.72 -8.30
N GLY A 274 12.86 -20.68 -9.08
CA GLY A 274 12.57 -20.77 -10.50
C GLY A 274 11.21 -21.41 -10.85
N MET A 275 10.38 -21.70 -9.86
CA MET A 275 9.04 -22.27 -10.05
C MET A 275 8.03 -21.27 -10.61
N LEU A 276 8.20 -19.99 -10.28
CA LEU A 276 7.32 -18.93 -10.74
C LEU A 276 8.00 -18.08 -11.82
N ARG A 277 7.42 -18.08 -13.01
CA ARG A 277 7.76 -17.13 -14.08
C ARG A 277 6.62 -16.15 -14.24
N VAL A 278 6.92 -14.88 -14.02
CA VAL A 278 5.90 -13.83 -14.02
C VAL A 278 5.67 -13.32 -15.45
N PRO A 279 4.41 -13.31 -15.94
CA PRO A 279 4.08 -12.73 -17.24
C PRO A 279 4.42 -11.24 -17.31
N ARG A 280 4.91 -10.77 -18.47
CA ARG A 280 5.26 -9.36 -18.70
C ARG A 280 4.10 -8.40 -18.42
N ALA A 281 2.87 -8.81 -18.71
CA ALA A 281 1.68 -8.01 -18.44
C ALA A 281 1.49 -7.71 -16.94
N LEU A 282 1.76 -8.68 -16.05
CA LEU A 282 1.67 -8.46 -14.62
C LEU A 282 2.82 -7.59 -14.09
N ILE A 283 4.02 -7.74 -14.66
CA ILE A 283 5.16 -6.86 -14.34
C ILE A 283 4.82 -5.41 -14.72
N TRP A 284 4.26 -5.21 -15.92
CA TRP A 284 3.83 -3.90 -16.41
C TRP A 284 2.72 -3.29 -15.54
N LEU A 285 1.72 -4.08 -15.14
CA LEU A 285 0.71 -3.63 -14.17
C LEU A 285 1.36 -3.23 -12.82
N GLY A 286 2.38 -3.98 -12.41
CA GLY A 286 3.21 -3.66 -11.24
C GLY A 286 3.94 -2.32 -11.34
N GLU A 287 4.44 -1.98 -12.52
CA GLU A 287 5.08 -0.68 -12.79
C GLU A 287 4.08 0.47 -12.66
N LEU A 288 2.86 0.26 -13.13
CA LEU A 288 1.77 1.23 -13.03
C LEU A 288 1.09 1.27 -11.66
N SER A 289 1.37 0.33 -10.76
CA SER A 289 0.64 0.14 -9.49
C SER A 289 0.44 1.42 -8.68
N TYR A 290 1.48 2.25 -8.58
CA TYR A 290 1.41 3.49 -7.80
C TYR A 290 0.56 4.55 -8.51
N ALA A 291 0.79 4.77 -9.80
CA ALA A 291 -0.04 5.67 -10.58
C ALA A 291 -1.52 5.23 -10.58
N LEU A 292 -1.80 3.93 -10.73
CA LEU A 292 -3.15 3.37 -10.69
C LEU A 292 -3.83 3.58 -9.32
N TYR A 293 -3.08 3.42 -8.24
CA TYR A 293 -3.55 3.73 -6.89
C TYR A 293 -3.93 5.22 -6.74
N LEU A 294 -3.22 6.15 -7.39
CA LEU A 294 -3.51 7.57 -7.30
C LEU A 294 -4.61 8.07 -8.23
N THR A 295 -4.77 7.44 -9.40
CA THR A 295 -5.69 7.93 -10.43
C THR A 295 -7.13 7.47 -10.20
N HIS A 296 -7.33 6.27 -9.66
CA HIS A 296 -8.67 5.69 -9.55
C HIS A 296 -9.68 6.53 -8.75
N PRO A 297 -9.35 7.24 -7.66
CA PRO A 297 -10.33 8.08 -6.94
C PRO A 297 -10.91 9.18 -7.82
N THR A 298 -10.04 9.82 -8.61
CA THR A 298 -10.40 10.93 -9.49
C THR A 298 -11.25 10.43 -10.65
N VAL A 299 -10.89 9.28 -11.23
CA VAL A 299 -11.67 8.66 -12.31
C VAL A 299 -13.06 8.24 -11.82
N ILE A 300 -13.13 7.51 -10.71
CA ILE A 300 -14.41 7.00 -10.17
C ILE A 300 -15.34 8.16 -9.84
N GLU A 301 -14.83 9.23 -9.21
CA GLU A 301 -15.63 10.42 -8.90
C GLU A 301 -16.08 11.16 -10.16
N ALA A 302 -15.21 11.32 -11.17
CA ALA A 302 -15.59 11.94 -12.44
C ALA A 302 -16.67 11.13 -13.17
N VAL A 303 -16.51 9.81 -13.29
CA VAL A 303 -17.49 8.92 -13.91
C VAL A 303 -18.81 8.94 -13.13
N LYS A 304 -18.75 8.95 -11.79
CA LYS A 304 -19.95 9.08 -10.93
C LYS A 304 -20.74 10.36 -11.20
N ARG A 305 -20.09 11.47 -11.55
CA ARG A 305 -20.78 12.74 -11.87
C ARG A 305 -21.37 12.77 -13.27
N LEU A 306 -20.79 12.01 -14.20
CA LEU A 306 -21.22 11.96 -15.60
C LEU A 306 -22.29 10.89 -15.86
N MET A 307 -22.37 9.86 -15.03
CA MET A 307 -23.35 8.78 -15.13
C MET A 307 -24.35 8.86 -13.97
N PRO A 308 -25.65 8.64 -14.21
CA PRO A 308 -26.66 8.63 -13.15
C PRO A 308 -26.43 7.48 -12.16
N GLU A 309 -27.03 7.60 -10.98
CA GLU A 309 -27.12 6.47 -10.05
C GLU A 309 -27.89 5.32 -10.72
N LEU A 310 -27.33 4.12 -10.62
CA LEU A 310 -27.84 2.92 -11.28
C LEU A 310 -28.66 2.10 -10.29
N SER A 311 -29.87 1.70 -10.69
CA SER A 311 -30.70 0.81 -9.89
C SER A 311 -30.12 -0.62 -9.84
N PRO A 312 -30.48 -1.42 -8.83
CA PRO A 312 -30.11 -2.84 -8.73
C PRO A 312 -30.39 -3.66 -10.00
N ASP A 313 -31.45 -3.34 -10.74
CA ASP A 313 -31.86 -4.08 -11.93
C ASP A 313 -31.01 -3.75 -13.17
N GLN A 314 -30.24 -2.65 -13.15
CA GLN A 314 -29.41 -2.21 -14.27
C GLN A 314 -28.02 -2.88 -14.29
N THR A 315 -27.98 -4.21 -14.14
CA THR A 315 -26.72 -4.98 -14.02
C THR A 315 -25.77 -4.74 -15.20
N ALA A 316 -26.26 -4.70 -16.44
CA ALA A 316 -25.43 -4.45 -17.61
C ALA A 316 -24.75 -3.06 -17.58
N MET A 317 -25.48 -2.04 -17.14
CA MET A 317 -24.96 -0.68 -17.02
C MET A 317 -23.95 -0.57 -15.86
N GLN A 318 -24.19 -1.30 -14.76
CA GLN A 318 -23.26 -1.40 -13.64
C GLN A 318 -21.92 -2.02 -14.07
N LEU A 319 -21.96 -3.11 -14.84
CA LEU A 319 -20.77 -3.74 -15.41
C LEU A 319 -20.05 -2.83 -16.43
N LEU A 320 -20.81 -2.12 -17.26
CA LEU A 320 -20.26 -1.15 -18.20
C LEU A 320 -19.54 -0.01 -17.46
N ARG A 321 -20.17 0.56 -16.43
CA ARG A 321 -19.56 1.59 -15.58
C ARG A 321 -18.27 1.10 -14.93
N PHE A 322 -18.27 -0.11 -14.37
CA PHE A 322 -17.08 -0.73 -13.80
C PHE A 322 -15.95 -0.87 -14.84
N ALA A 323 -16.27 -1.32 -16.06
CA ALA A 323 -15.29 -1.44 -17.14
C ALA A 323 -14.75 -0.06 -17.58
N ILE A 324 -15.59 0.97 -17.61
CA ILE A 324 -15.19 2.36 -17.88
C ILE A 324 -14.26 2.86 -16.77
N ASP A 325 -14.61 2.69 -15.50
CA ASP A 325 -13.78 3.09 -14.36
C ASP A 325 -12.39 2.45 -14.45
N ALA A 326 -12.34 1.12 -14.62
CA ALA A 326 -11.08 0.39 -14.70
C ALA A 326 -10.24 0.80 -15.93
N GLY A 327 -10.88 0.96 -17.09
CA GLY A 327 -10.22 1.35 -18.33
C GLY A 327 -9.64 2.76 -18.27
N LEU A 328 -10.44 3.74 -17.80
CA LEU A 328 -10.00 5.12 -17.65
C LEU A 328 -8.95 5.27 -16.54
N ALA A 329 -9.08 4.55 -15.42
CA ALA A 329 -8.09 4.56 -14.35
C ALA A 329 -6.73 4.03 -14.84
N LEU A 330 -6.73 2.94 -15.61
CA LEU A 330 -5.52 2.38 -16.20
C LEU A 330 -4.90 3.30 -17.27
N ALA A 331 -5.72 3.92 -18.12
CA ALA A 331 -5.26 4.87 -19.13
C ALA A 331 -4.62 6.11 -18.48
N LEU A 332 -5.28 6.69 -17.47
CA LEU A 332 -4.74 7.83 -16.73
C LEU A 332 -3.50 7.45 -15.92
N ALA A 333 -3.47 6.24 -15.34
CA ALA A 333 -2.31 5.70 -14.63
C ALA A 333 -1.10 5.60 -15.56
N TRP A 334 -1.29 5.11 -16.79
CA TRP A 334 -0.22 5.04 -17.78
C TRP A 334 0.33 6.42 -18.15
N LEU A 335 -0.54 7.41 -18.35
CA LEU A 335 -0.14 8.80 -18.61
C LEU A 335 0.64 9.39 -17.44
N LEU A 336 0.10 9.30 -16.22
CA LEU A 336 0.74 9.80 -15.00
C LEU A 336 2.10 9.11 -14.78
N HIS A 337 2.16 7.80 -14.98
CA HIS A 337 3.40 7.04 -14.85
C HIS A 337 4.45 7.52 -15.84
N ARG A 338 4.08 7.66 -17.12
CA ARG A 338 5.00 8.02 -18.19
C ARG A 338 5.53 9.44 -18.06
N TRP A 339 4.66 10.38 -17.72
CA TRP A 339 4.96 11.82 -17.80
C TRP A 339 5.29 12.48 -16.46
N VAL A 340 4.97 11.84 -15.34
CA VAL A 340 5.24 12.41 -14.00
C VAL A 340 6.08 11.47 -13.14
N GLU A 341 5.67 10.21 -12.98
CA GLU A 341 6.37 9.26 -12.11
C GLU A 341 7.78 8.91 -12.62
N LEU A 342 7.92 8.51 -13.89
CA LEU A 342 9.22 8.16 -14.46
C LEU A 342 10.21 9.33 -14.48
N PRO A 343 9.82 10.56 -14.87
CA PRO A 343 10.67 11.75 -14.71
C PRO A 343 11.07 12.01 -13.26
N GLY A 344 10.15 11.87 -12.30
CA GLY A 344 10.45 11.99 -10.87
C GLY A 344 11.51 10.98 -10.42
N ILE A 345 11.34 9.70 -10.77
CA ILE A 345 12.32 8.63 -10.49
C ILE A 345 13.67 8.94 -11.15
N ALA A 346 13.68 9.48 -12.37
CA ALA A 346 14.92 9.86 -13.06
C ALA A 346 15.62 11.03 -12.36
N ALA A 347 14.88 12.06 -11.95
CA ALA A 347 15.41 13.19 -11.19
C ALA A 347 16.02 12.74 -9.86
N GLY A 348 15.31 11.90 -9.09
CA GLY A 348 15.81 11.35 -7.83
C GLY A 348 17.09 10.53 -7.98
N ARG A 349 17.23 9.78 -9.09
CA ARG A 349 18.48 9.06 -9.41
C ARG A 349 19.65 9.99 -9.70
N ARG A 350 19.41 11.14 -10.33
CA ARG A 350 20.45 12.15 -10.64
C ARG A 350 20.87 12.88 -9.37
N LEU A 351 19.91 13.40 -8.60
CA LEU A 351 20.15 14.16 -7.37
C LEU A 351 20.85 13.32 -6.29
N ALA A 352 20.51 12.03 -6.19
CA ALA A 352 21.08 11.16 -5.17
C ALA A 352 22.52 10.66 -5.49
N ARG A 353 23.11 11.06 -6.62
CA ARG A 353 24.51 10.79 -7.00
C ARG A 353 25.46 11.94 -6.63
N GLY A 354 24.94 13.16 -6.46
CA GLY A 354 25.68 14.29 -5.88
C GLY A 354 25.94 14.08 -4.40
#